data_AF-A0A5C7M3V1-F1
#
_entry.id   AF-A0A5C7M3V1-F1
#
_cell.length_a   1.000
_cell.length_b   1.000
_cell.length_c   1.000
_cell.angle_alpha   90.00
_cell.angle_beta   90.00
_cell.angle_gamma   90.00
#
_symmetry.space_group_name_H-M   'P 1'
#
loop_
_entity.id
_entity.type
_entity.pdbx_description
1 polymer ?
#
loop_
_entity_poly.entity_id
_entity_poly.type
_entity_poly.pdbx_seq_one_letter_code
_entity_poly.pdbx_strand_id
1 'polypeptide(L)'
;TRTGTVEIIEGTGQWIIYKPFSEDRSYMHAAIRCLPEWFLSAQYARRDGNRFSEVHGLPVWLPRLPANWQQTEEGKAYVESFLNIGSQSVVPTPRGATPESSYDVDLLEAQSNAWAVFEFLIKLAAQKIRLCILGQDMTSSEGTSGSFAKSRVGYDVLMSIVASDAETIGEDLMCLLRVWAAYLSGDEELAPIPVWDYDPPEDSKAIAETMNTAADAIGKWVTIMASKPERVDEAAMARRFGIALVSSNPETPPPTRTIMYNRHVRIHRLAA
;
A
#
# COMPACT_ATOMS: atom_id res chain seq x y z
N THR A 1 -16.42 33.62 -10.67
CA THR A 1 -17.13 33.74 -11.97
C THR A 1 -17.13 35.19 -12.42
N ARG A 2 -17.56 35.50 -13.64
CA ARG A 2 -17.53 36.85 -14.24
C ARG A 2 -18.45 37.89 -13.54
N THR A 3 -19.06 37.51 -12.41
CA THR A 3 -20.14 38.19 -11.69
C THR A 3 -19.81 38.45 -10.20
N GLY A 4 -18.55 38.30 -9.80
CA GLY A 4 -18.09 38.52 -8.43
C GLY A 4 -17.93 37.22 -7.61
N THR A 5 -17.67 37.39 -6.32
CA THR A 5 -17.54 36.32 -5.34
C THR A 5 -18.93 35.80 -4.97
N VAL A 6 -19.14 34.48 -5.04
CA VAL A 6 -20.38 33.84 -4.61
C VAL A 6 -20.07 33.06 -3.35
N GLU A 7 -20.85 33.30 -2.30
CA GLU A 7 -20.77 32.52 -1.07
C GLU A 7 -21.39 31.14 -1.32
N ILE A 8 -20.66 30.08 -0.94
CA ILE A 8 -21.13 28.71 -1.09
C ILE A 8 -21.82 28.33 0.21
N ILE A 9 -23.13 28.10 0.14
CA ILE A 9 -23.97 27.71 1.28
C ILE A 9 -24.30 26.21 1.13
N GLU A 10 -23.91 25.42 2.11
CA GLU A 10 -24.19 23.97 2.15
C GLU A 10 -25.69 23.70 2.34
N GLY A 11 -26.18 22.59 1.80
CA GLY A 11 -27.58 22.18 1.92
C GLY A 11 -28.58 22.90 1.00
N THR A 12 -28.13 23.83 0.15
CA THR A 12 -29.00 24.52 -0.83
C THR A 12 -29.17 23.75 -2.14
N GLY A 13 -28.40 22.68 -2.35
CA GLY A 13 -28.45 21.83 -3.55
C GLY A 13 -27.81 22.44 -4.81
N GLN A 14 -27.33 23.68 -4.74
CA GLN A 14 -26.59 24.31 -5.84
C GLN A 14 -25.15 23.81 -5.94
N TRP A 15 -24.55 23.48 -4.79
CA TRP A 15 -23.17 23.03 -4.67
C TRP A 15 -23.09 21.87 -3.69
N ILE A 16 -22.19 20.94 -3.98
CA ILE A 16 -21.73 19.92 -3.03
C ILE A 16 -20.30 20.30 -2.70
N ILE A 17 -20.02 20.45 -1.41
CA ILE A 17 -18.66 20.69 -0.94
C ILE A 17 -18.16 19.37 -0.38
N TYR A 18 -17.03 18.89 -0.90
CA TYR A 18 -16.36 17.72 -0.36
C TYR A 18 -15.31 18.16 0.66
N LYS A 19 -15.47 17.75 1.92
CA LYS A 19 -14.63 18.20 3.04
C LYS A 19 -14.04 17.02 3.83
N PRO A 20 -13.06 16.30 3.26
CA PRO A 20 -12.42 15.19 3.96
C PRO A 20 -11.63 15.67 5.19
N PHE A 21 -11.64 14.84 6.23
CA PHE A 21 -10.95 15.01 7.53
C PHE A 21 -11.46 16.11 8.45
N SER A 22 -11.80 17.29 7.92
CA SER A 22 -12.22 18.44 8.72
C SER A 22 -13.08 19.39 7.93
N GLU A 23 -14.04 20.02 8.63
CA GLU A 23 -14.83 21.11 8.08
C GLU A 23 -13.98 22.36 7.76
N ASP A 24 -12.96 22.64 8.59
CA ASP A 24 -12.04 23.75 8.40
C ASP A 24 -10.73 23.25 7.76
N ARG A 25 -10.31 23.90 6.68
CA ARG A 25 -9.04 23.64 5.98
C ARG A 25 -8.81 22.17 5.57
N SER A 26 -9.83 21.47 5.09
CA SER A 26 -9.69 20.12 4.51
C SER A 26 -8.53 19.99 3.50
N TYR A 27 -8.28 21.05 2.70
CA TYR A 27 -7.16 21.13 1.76
C TYR A 27 -5.76 21.02 2.39
N MET A 28 -5.62 21.21 3.70
CA MET A 28 -4.35 21.02 4.43
C MET A 28 -3.99 19.55 4.62
N HIS A 29 -4.98 18.65 4.56
CA HIS A 29 -4.81 17.21 4.70
C HIS A 29 -4.54 16.49 3.37
N ALA A 30 -4.52 17.23 2.25
CA ALA A 30 -4.31 16.64 0.94
C ALA A 30 -2.92 15.99 0.81
N ALA A 31 -2.88 14.77 0.25
CA ALA A 31 -1.65 14.02 -0.01
C ALA A 31 -0.63 14.81 -0.85
N ILE A 32 -1.10 15.76 -1.66
CA ILE A 32 -0.25 16.67 -2.45
C ILE A 32 0.70 17.52 -1.61
N ARG A 33 0.56 17.59 -0.28
CA ARG A 33 1.53 18.27 0.59
C ARG A 33 2.73 17.38 0.93
N CYS A 34 2.53 16.08 1.17
CA CYS A 34 3.61 15.14 1.47
C CYS A 34 4.30 14.59 0.22
N LEU A 35 3.57 14.39 -0.87
CA LEU A 35 4.05 13.69 -2.05
C LEU A 35 5.15 14.39 -2.88
N PRO A 36 5.15 15.73 -3.08
CA PRO A 36 6.03 16.36 -4.05
C PRO A 36 7.51 16.15 -3.80
N GLU A 37 7.95 16.18 -2.54
CA GLU A 37 9.34 15.97 -2.17
C GLU A 37 9.85 14.60 -2.61
N TRP A 38 9.09 13.54 -2.29
CA TRP A 38 9.45 12.16 -2.63
C TRP A 38 9.34 11.89 -4.12
N PHE A 39 8.32 12.45 -4.78
CA PHE A 39 8.16 12.34 -6.22
C PHE A 39 9.33 12.98 -6.98
N LEU A 40 9.72 14.20 -6.60
CA LEU A 40 10.88 14.89 -7.18
C LEU A 40 12.18 14.16 -6.89
N SER A 41 12.37 13.66 -5.66
CA SER A 41 13.53 12.84 -5.30
C SER A 41 13.66 11.61 -6.20
N ALA A 42 12.56 10.89 -6.46
CA ALA A 42 12.58 9.74 -7.37
C ALA A 42 12.91 10.14 -8.81
N GLN A 43 12.37 11.27 -9.30
CA GLN A 43 12.67 11.77 -10.64
C GLN A 43 14.15 12.16 -10.79
N TYR A 44 14.71 12.89 -9.83
CA TYR A 44 16.13 13.27 -9.85
C TYR A 44 17.05 12.08 -9.70
N ALA A 45 16.76 11.15 -8.79
CA ALA A 45 17.54 9.93 -8.62
C ALA A 45 17.56 9.08 -9.90
N ARG A 46 16.43 8.99 -10.61
CA ARG A 46 16.36 8.28 -11.90
C ARG A 46 17.17 8.99 -12.99
N ARG A 47 17.02 10.31 -13.12
CA ARG A 47 17.76 11.11 -14.12
C ARG A 47 19.27 11.00 -13.88
N ASP A 48 19.70 11.23 -12.65
CA ASP A 48 21.11 11.25 -12.29
C ASP A 48 21.70 9.83 -12.30
N GLY A 49 20.92 8.82 -11.91
CA GLY A 49 21.29 7.41 -12.05
C GLY A 49 21.48 6.98 -13.50
N ASN A 50 20.63 7.44 -14.43
CA ASN A 50 20.83 7.18 -15.86
C ASN A 50 22.12 7.83 -16.37
N ARG A 51 22.38 9.10 -16.02
CA ARG A 51 23.62 9.80 -16.40
C ARG A 51 24.86 9.13 -15.79
N PHE A 52 24.76 8.67 -14.54
CA PHE A 52 25.81 7.90 -13.89
C PHE A 52 26.06 6.59 -14.65
N SER A 53 25.00 5.89 -15.06
CA SER A 53 25.12 4.67 -15.86
C SER A 53 25.75 4.90 -17.23
N GLU A 54 25.55 6.05 -17.86
CA GLU A 54 26.22 6.39 -19.13
C GLU A 54 27.73 6.58 -18.95
N VAL A 55 28.14 7.33 -17.92
CA VAL A 55 29.57 7.61 -17.65
C VAL A 55 30.29 6.35 -17.16
N HIS A 56 29.68 5.58 -16.28
CA HIS A 56 30.30 4.38 -15.71
C HIS A 56 30.12 3.13 -16.57
N GLY A 57 29.14 3.12 -17.48
CA GLY A 57 28.96 2.05 -18.46
C GLY A 57 29.96 2.10 -19.63
N LEU A 58 30.57 3.27 -19.85
CA LEU A 58 31.59 3.50 -20.88
C LEU A 58 32.88 4.04 -20.23
N PRO A 59 33.71 3.15 -19.65
CA PRO A 59 34.92 3.57 -18.97
C PRO A 59 35.90 4.24 -19.94
N VAL A 60 36.65 5.21 -19.43
CA VAL A 60 37.71 5.87 -20.19
C VAL A 60 38.94 4.97 -20.22
N TRP A 61 39.41 4.66 -21.42
CA TRP A 61 40.64 3.92 -21.64
C TRP A 61 41.83 4.88 -21.53
N LEU A 62 42.78 4.58 -20.66
CA LEU A 62 44.01 5.36 -20.50
C LEU A 62 45.20 4.55 -21.05
N PRO A 63 45.50 4.66 -22.36
CA PRO A 63 46.68 4.03 -22.92
C PRO A 63 47.94 4.71 -22.37
N ARG A 64 48.83 3.93 -21.75
CA ARG A 64 50.13 4.41 -21.28
C ARG A 64 51.20 4.11 -22.33
N LEU A 65 51.89 5.16 -22.75
CA LEU A 65 53.03 5.05 -23.65
C LEU A 65 54.35 5.32 -22.90
N PRO A 66 55.44 4.64 -23.27
CA PRO A 66 56.79 5.02 -22.88
C PRO A 66 57.10 6.48 -23.23
N ALA A 67 57.94 7.13 -22.44
CA ALA A 67 58.34 8.52 -22.67
C ALA A 67 58.98 8.69 -24.07
N ASN A 68 58.64 9.79 -24.77
CA ASN A 68 59.12 10.14 -26.11
C ASN A 68 58.64 9.27 -27.29
N TRP A 69 57.81 8.26 -27.05
CA TRP A 69 57.25 7.40 -28.11
C TRP A 69 55.98 7.96 -28.76
N GLN A 70 55.51 9.13 -28.35
CA GLN A 70 54.33 9.78 -28.95
C GLN A 70 54.53 10.19 -30.42
N GLN A 71 55.79 10.38 -30.85
CA GLN A 71 56.11 10.84 -32.20
C GLN A 71 56.51 9.70 -33.16
N THR A 72 56.76 8.49 -32.63
CA THR A 72 57.12 7.33 -33.43
C THR A 72 55.92 6.78 -34.21
N GLU A 73 56.19 6.12 -35.33
CA GLU A 73 55.16 5.49 -36.16
C GLU A 73 54.38 4.41 -35.38
N GLU A 74 55.09 3.64 -34.55
CA GLU A 74 54.49 2.64 -33.66
C GLU A 74 53.59 3.25 -32.58
N GLY A 75 54.00 4.36 -31.97
CA GLY A 75 53.17 5.07 -30.98
C GLY A 75 51.90 5.67 -31.59
N LYS A 76 51.99 6.17 -32.83
CA LYS A 76 50.82 6.67 -33.58
C LYS A 76 49.87 5.53 -33.96
N ALA A 77 50.39 4.42 -34.47
CA ALA A 77 49.59 3.23 -34.79
C ALA A 77 48.90 2.65 -33.54
N TYR A 78 49.58 2.68 -32.39
CA TYR A 78 49.01 2.29 -31.11
C TYR A 78 47.84 3.20 -30.70
N VAL A 79 48.00 4.53 -30.76
CA VAL A 79 46.90 5.48 -30.46
C VAL A 79 45.73 5.35 -31.45
N GLU A 80 46.03 5.18 -32.73
CA GLU A 80 45.01 5.00 -33.78
C GLU A 80 44.21 3.70 -33.60
N SER A 81 44.82 2.66 -33.02
CA SER A 81 44.10 1.44 -32.66
C SER A 81 43.00 1.70 -31.60
N PHE A 82 43.20 2.64 -30.67
CA PHE A 82 42.16 3.03 -29.70
C PHE A 82 41.04 3.85 -30.32
N LEU A 83 41.34 4.66 -31.33
CA LEU A 83 40.33 5.44 -32.04
C LEU A 83 39.40 4.57 -32.89
N ASN A 84 39.92 3.45 -33.39
CA ASN A 84 39.16 2.47 -34.19
C ASN A 84 38.60 1.30 -33.35
N ILE A 85 38.82 1.30 -32.04
CA ILE A 85 38.35 0.27 -31.14
C ILE A 85 36.82 0.37 -30.97
N GLY A 86 36.12 -0.70 -31.35
CA GLY A 86 34.66 -0.82 -31.18
C GLY A 86 34.25 -1.21 -29.75
N SER A 87 32.98 -1.53 -29.54
CA SER A 87 32.37 -1.75 -28.21
C SER A 87 32.81 -3.02 -27.45
N GLN A 88 33.60 -3.91 -28.05
CA GLN A 88 34.10 -5.16 -27.43
C GLN A 88 35.50 -5.51 -27.94
N SER A 89 36.49 -4.69 -27.63
CA SER A 89 37.87 -4.90 -28.09
C SER A 89 38.76 -5.60 -27.06
N VAL A 90 39.42 -6.68 -27.48
CA VAL A 90 40.61 -7.21 -26.81
C VAL A 90 41.81 -6.45 -27.34
N VAL A 91 42.56 -5.75 -26.47
CA VAL A 91 43.72 -4.95 -26.85
C VAL A 91 45.00 -5.75 -26.59
N PRO A 92 45.73 -6.21 -27.62
CA PRO A 92 47.05 -6.76 -27.42
C PRO A 92 48.01 -5.62 -27.05
N THR A 93 48.50 -5.62 -25.82
CA THR A 93 49.51 -4.67 -25.34
C THR A 93 50.92 -5.26 -25.53
N PRO A 94 51.69 -4.84 -26.55
CA PRO A 94 53.05 -5.34 -26.73
C PRO A 94 53.92 -4.98 -25.52
N ARG A 95 54.70 -5.94 -25.02
CA ARG A 95 55.66 -5.72 -23.93
C ARG A 95 57.07 -5.74 -24.47
N GLY A 96 57.85 -4.72 -24.12
CA GLY A 96 59.27 -4.66 -24.42
C GLY A 96 60.09 -5.56 -23.49
N ALA A 97 61.40 -5.64 -23.72
CA ALA A 97 62.32 -6.42 -22.89
C ALA A 97 62.45 -5.85 -21.45
N THR A 98 62.11 -4.57 -21.26
CA THR A 98 62.09 -3.90 -19.95
C THR A 98 60.69 -3.32 -19.65
N PRO A 99 60.33 -3.13 -18.36
CA PRO A 99 59.07 -2.49 -17.99
C PRO A 99 58.91 -1.09 -18.57
N GLU A 100 60.00 -0.32 -18.74
CA GLU A 100 59.91 1.04 -19.31
C GLU A 100 59.70 1.05 -20.84
N SER A 101 59.94 -0.08 -21.52
CA SER A 101 59.72 -0.24 -22.96
C SER A 101 58.41 -0.98 -23.29
N SER A 102 57.55 -1.18 -22.29
CA SER A 102 56.28 -1.90 -22.44
C SER A 102 55.09 -0.95 -22.55
N TYR A 103 54.08 -1.36 -23.32
CA TYR A 103 52.80 -0.68 -23.38
C TYR A 103 51.86 -1.24 -22.31
N ASP A 104 51.04 -0.38 -21.74
CA ASP A 104 50.08 -0.77 -20.71
C ASP A 104 48.74 -0.05 -20.91
N VAL A 105 47.66 -0.72 -20.54
CA VAL A 105 46.30 -0.22 -20.68
C VAL A 105 45.58 -0.45 -19.37
N ASP A 106 45.28 0.64 -18.69
CA ASP A 106 44.43 0.62 -17.51
C ASP A 106 43.04 1.14 -17.86
N LEU A 107 42.04 0.44 -17.36
CA LEU A 107 40.66 0.86 -17.36
C LEU A 107 40.44 1.67 -16.09
N LEU A 108 40.27 2.99 -16.23
CA LEU A 108 40.00 3.85 -15.08
C LEU A 108 38.52 3.73 -14.72
N GLU A 109 38.18 2.67 -14.00
CA GLU A 109 36.86 2.57 -13.38
C GLU A 109 36.83 3.45 -12.13
N ALA A 110 35.87 4.37 -12.08
CA ALA A 110 35.61 5.11 -10.84
C ALA A 110 34.96 4.14 -9.83
N GLN A 111 35.79 3.52 -8.99
CA GLN A 111 35.38 2.66 -7.88
C GLN A 111 34.60 3.45 -6.82
N SER A 112 33.33 3.70 -7.08
CA SER A 112 32.42 4.26 -6.09
C SER A 112 31.12 3.48 -6.07
N ASN A 113 30.67 3.11 -4.87
CA ASN A 113 29.34 2.54 -4.64
C ASN A 113 28.23 3.60 -4.75
N ALA A 114 28.43 4.65 -5.55
CA ALA A 114 27.48 5.75 -5.72
C ALA A 114 26.14 5.26 -6.29
N TRP A 115 26.15 4.17 -7.06
CA TRP A 115 24.93 3.51 -7.57
C TRP A 115 23.94 3.13 -6.45
N ALA A 116 24.44 2.74 -5.27
CA ALA A 116 23.62 2.32 -4.13
C ALA A 116 22.78 3.48 -3.56
N VAL A 117 23.27 4.73 -3.70
CA VAL A 117 22.53 5.93 -3.26
C VAL A 117 21.27 6.11 -4.12
N PHE A 118 21.36 5.89 -5.43
CA PHE A 118 20.20 6.01 -6.32
C PHE A 118 19.16 4.92 -6.04
N GLU A 119 19.60 3.68 -5.82
CA GLU A 119 18.70 2.60 -5.45
C GLU A 119 17.99 2.89 -4.11
N PHE A 120 18.74 3.35 -3.11
CA PHE A 120 18.19 3.75 -1.82
C PHE A 120 17.14 4.85 -1.96
N LEU A 121 17.44 5.92 -2.70
CA LEU A 121 16.51 7.04 -2.90
C LEU A 121 15.23 6.62 -3.61
N ILE A 122 15.32 5.76 -4.64
CA ILE A 122 14.15 5.27 -5.36
C ILE A 122 13.28 4.38 -4.45
N LYS A 123 13.90 3.47 -3.70
CA LYS A 123 13.18 2.59 -2.75
C LYS A 123 12.51 3.40 -1.64
N LEU A 124 13.23 4.33 -1.04
CA LEU A 124 12.72 5.18 0.02
C LEU A 124 11.57 6.06 -0.48
N ALA A 125 11.72 6.68 -1.65
CA ALA A 125 10.65 7.50 -2.25
C ALA A 125 9.40 6.67 -2.53
N ALA A 126 9.54 5.46 -3.09
CA ALA A 126 8.41 4.57 -3.32
C ALA A 126 7.71 4.18 -2.01
N GLN A 127 8.47 3.88 -0.96
CA GLN A 127 7.94 3.60 0.38
C GLN A 127 7.16 4.77 0.95
N LYS A 128 7.69 6.00 0.86
CA LYS A 128 7.02 7.20 1.38
C LYS A 128 5.76 7.56 0.61
N ILE A 129 5.76 7.36 -0.71
CA ILE A 129 4.58 7.53 -1.55
C ILE A 129 3.50 6.52 -1.15
N ARG A 130 3.86 5.24 -0.98
CA ARG A 130 2.91 4.22 -0.51
C ARG A 130 2.36 4.54 0.87
N LEU A 131 3.19 4.98 1.80
CA LEU A 131 2.74 5.37 3.14
C LEU A 131 1.78 6.56 3.13
N CYS A 132 2.03 7.60 2.31
CA CYS A 132 1.20 8.80 2.22
C CYS A 132 -0.17 8.53 1.54
N ILE A 133 -0.29 7.50 0.68
CA ILE A 133 -1.54 7.17 -0.03
C ILE A 133 -2.28 5.97 0.60
N LEU A 134 -1.59 4.85 0.83
CA LEU A 134 -2.16 3.60 1.31
C LEU A 134 -2.14 3.48 2.84
N GLY A 135 -1.45 4.39 3.55
CA GLY A 135 -1.22 4.30 5.00
C GLY A 135 -0.23 3.23 5.42
N GLN A 136 0.30 2.45 4.48
CA GLN A 136 1.16 1.30 4.74
C GLN A 136 2.15 1.05 3.59
N ASP A 137 3.23 0.34 3.89
CA ASP A 137 4.28 0.00 2.92
C ASP A 137 4.45 -1.51 2.70
N MET A 138 3.55 -2.34 3.25
CA MET A 138 3.68 -3.79 3.19
C MET A 138 3.27 -4.29 1.81
N THR A 139 4.20 -4.27 0.87
CA THR A 139 4.06 -4.94 -0.42
C THR A 139 4.46 -6.41 -0.26
N SER A 140 3.71 -7.33 -0.88
CA SER A 140 3.91 -8.78 -0.81
C SER A 140 5.27 -9.28 -1.32
N SER A 141 6.12 -8.38 -1.84
CA SER A 141 7.43 -8.65 -2.41
C SER A 141 8.57 -8.82 -1.40
N GLU A 142 8.37 -8.56 -0.10
CA GLU A 142 9.40 -8.82 0.92
C GLU A 142 9.26 -10.26 1.47
N GLY A 143 9.71 -11.21 0.65
CA GLY A 143 9.71 -12.62 0.97
C GLY A 143 10.63 -12.97 2.14
N THR A 144 10.04 -13.25 3.30
CA THR A 144 10.58 -14.16 4.33
C THR A 144 9.41 -14.63 5.20
N SER A 145 8.96 -15.88 4.98
CA SER A 145 8.08 -16.77 5.79
C SER A 145 6.92 -16.22 6.67
N GLY A 146 6.54 -14.95 6.57
CA GLY A 146 5.42 -14.33 7.30
C GLY A 146 4.61 -13.34 6.44
N SER A 147 4.75 -13.44 5.11
CA SER A 147 4.22 -12.47 4.13
C SER A 147 2.69 -12.36 4.15
N PHE A 148 1.96 -13.46 4.42
CA PHE A 148 0.49 -13.45 4.46
C PHE A 148 -0.07 -12.66 5.65
N ALA A 149 0.47 -12.87 6.87
CA ALA A 149 0.00 -12.14 8.06
C ALA A 149 0.31 -10.64 7.96
N LYS A 150 1.49 -10.30 7.43
CA LYS A 150 1.91 -8.92 7.16
C LYS A 150 1.04 -8.23 6.11
N SER A 151 0.69 -8.94 5.03
CA SER A 151 -0.18 -8.42 3.98
C SER A 151 -1.60 -8.16 4.50
N ARG A 152 -2.11 -9.02 5.40
CA ARG A 152 -3.43 -8.83 6.02
C ARG A 152 -3.48 -7.57 6.89
N VAL A 153 -2.49 -7.37 7.76
CA VAL A 153 -2.41 -6.15 8.58
C VAL A 153 -2.31 -4.89 7.72
N GLY A 154 -1.51 -4.94 6.65
CA GLY A 154 -1.43 -3.84 5.68
C GLY A 154 -2.76 -3.55 4.99
N TYR A 155 -3.49 -4.61 4.62
CA TYR A 155 -4.81 -4.50 4.02
C TYR A 155 -5.84 -3.92 5.01
N ASP A 156 -5.80 -4.29 6.29
CA ASP A 156 -6.68 -3.73 7.31
C ASP A 156 -6.48 -2.21 7.48
N VAL A 157 -5.23 -1.73 7.40
CA VAL A 157 -4.92 -0.28 7.41
C VAL A 157 -5.43 0.42 6.16
N LEU A 158 -5.32 -0.23 5.00
CA LEU A 158 -5.87 0.32 3.76
C LEU A 158 -7.40 0.40 3.84
N MET A 159 -8.05 -0.64 4.37
CA MET A 159 -9.50 -0.68 4.55
C MET A 159 -9.98 0.39 5.53
N SER A 160 -9.23 0.74 6.57
CA SER A 160 -9.63 1.84 7.46
C SER A 160 -9.61 3.21 6.78
N ILE A 161 -8.70 3.44 5.83
CA ILE A 161 -8.68 4.65 5.00
C ILE A 161 -9.86 4.64 4.03
N VAL A 162 -10.11 3.51 3.34
CA VAL A 162 -11.25 3.37 2.43
C VAL A 162 -12.58 3.57 3.16
N ALA A 163 -12.72 3.02 4.37
CA ALA A 163 -13.87 3.23 5.23
C ALA A 163 -14.07 4.72 5.55
N SER A 164 -13.00 5.40 5.98
CA SER A 164 -13.04 6.84 6.27
C SER A 164 -13.45 7.68 5.06
N ASP A 165 -12.93 7.36 3.87
CA ASP A 165 -13.29 8.07 2.64
C ASP A 165 -14.75 7.81 2.26
N ALA A 166 -15.21 6.57 2.39
CA ALA A 166 -16.59 6.18 2.12
C ALA A 166 -17.60 6.86 3.05
N GLU A 167 -17.30 6.91 4.35
CA GLU A 167 -18.11 7.62 5.35
C GLU A 167 -18.19 9.12 5.02
N THR A 168 -17.06 9.76 4.73
CA THR A 168 -17.00 11.20 4.40
C THR A 168 -17.82 11.51 3.13
N ILE A 169 -17.65 10.70 2.08
CA ILE A 169 -18.42 10.86 0.84
C ILE A 169 -19.92 10.69 1.12
N GLY A 170 -20.29 9.80 2.05
CA GLY A 170 -21.66 9.62 2.50
C GLY A 170 -22.26 10.82 3.20
N GLU A 171 -21.55 11.37 4.16
CA GLU A 171 -21.96 12.56 4.88
C GLU A 171 -22.12 13.77 3.94
N ASP A 172 -21.17 13.98 3.03
CA ASP A 172 -21.24 15.08 2.06
C ASP A 172 -22.37 14.88 1.04
N LEU A 173 -22.64 13.63 0.63
CA LEU A 173 -23.75 13.31 -0.27
C LEU A 173 -25.12 13.45 0.41
N MET A 174 -25.20 13.31 1.73
CA MET A 174 -26.45 13.52 2.47
C MET A 174 -27.02 14.92 2.26
N CYS A 175 -26.15 15.93 2.11
CA CYS A 175 -26.58 17.30 1.82
C CYS A 175 -27.37 17.39 0.50
N LEU A 176 -26.96 16.64 -0.53
CA LEU A 176 -27.70 16.56 -1.79
C LEU A 176 -29.00 15.78 -1.64
N LEU A 177 -28.96 14.65 -0.93
CA LEU A 177 -30.10 13.76 -0.77
C LEU A 177 -31.24 14.40 0.05
N ARG A 178 -30.91 15.25 1.03
CA ARG A 178 -31.89 16.07 1.76
C ARG A 178 -32.65 17.02 0.84
N VAL A 179 -31.95 17.71 -0.05
CA VAL A 179 -32.57 18.61 -1.02
C VAL A 179 -33.44 17.83 -2.02
N TRP A 180 -32.96 16.66 -2.46
CA TRP A 180 -33.72 15.79 -3.34
C TRP A 180 -35.01 15.27 -2.67
N ALA A 181 -34.94 14.86 -1.41
CA ALA A 181 -36.11 14.41 -0.63
C ALA A 181 -37.10 15.56 -0.38
N ALA A 182 -36.61 16.74 -0.03
CA ALA A 182 -37.44 17.94 0.11
C ALA A 182 -38.14 18.32 -1.20
N TYR A 183 -37.47 18.17 -2.35
CA TYR A 183 -38.06 18.42 -3.66
C TYR A 183 -39.16 17.40 -4.01
N LEU A 184 -38.96 16.12 -3.68
CA LEU A 184 -39.90 15.05 -4.05
C LEU A 184 -41.09 14.95 -3.09
N SER A 185 -40.83 15.02 -1.79
CA SER A 185 -41.78 14.70 -0.72
C SER A 185 -42.18 15.90 0.13
N GLY A 186 -41.49 17.03 0.01
CA GLY A 186 -41.69 18.21 0.85
C GLY A 186 -41.08 18.09 2.25
N ASP A 187 -40.42 16.98 2.54
CA ASP A 187 -39.80 16.68 3.84
C ASP A 187 -38.36 16.19 3.61
N GLU A 188 -37.40 16.86 4.25
CA GLU A 188 -35.98 16.55 4.15
C GLU A 188 -35.56 15.36 5.01
N GLU A 189 -36.33 15.01 6.05
CA GLU A 189 -36.00 13.91 6.97
C GLU A 189 -36.20 12.53 6.33
N LEU A 190 -36.99 12.46 5.26
CA LEU A 190 -37.19 11.27 4.44
C LEU A 190 -35.98 10.94 3.54
N ALA A 191 -34.90 11.72 3.60
CA ALA A 191 -33.72 11.47 2.80
C ALA A 191 -33.06 10.11 3.14
N PRO A 192 -32.74 9.29 2.13
CA PRO A 192 -32.06 8.02 2.36
C PRO A 192 -30.62 8.25 2.79
N ILE A 193 -30.14 7.51 3.79
CA ILE A 193 -28.75 7.59 4.24
C ILE A 193 -27.88 6.73 3.31
N PRO A 194 -26.91 7.31 2.59
CA PRO A 194 -26.06 6.54 1.71
C PRO A 194 -25.00 5.82 2.56
N VAL A 195 -24.88 4.53 2.35
CA VAL A 195 -23.89 3.66 3.02
C VAL A 195 -23.19 2.86 1.94
N TRP A 196 -21.87 2.87 1.95
CA TRP A 196 -21.05 2.09 1.03
C TRP A 196 -20.70 0.78 1.69
N ASP A 197 -20.78 -0.30 0.92
CA ASP A 197 -20.21 -1.57 1.33
C ASP A 197 -18.70 -1.54 1.07
N TYR A 198 -17.93 -1.35 2.14
CA TYR A 198 -16.47 -1.40 2.14
C TYR A 198 -15.94 -2.57 2.98
N ASP A 199 -16.82 -3.45 3.47
CA ASP A 199 -16.38 -4.62 4.22
C ASP A 199 -15.61 -5.55 3.27
N PRO A 200 -14.44 -6.03 3.70
CA PRO A 200 -13.71 -6.98 2.87
C PRO A 200 -14.53 -8.26 2.71
N PRO A 201 -14.49 -8.90 1.52
CA PRO A 201 -15.27 -10.10 1.28
C PRO A 201 -14.96 -11.15 2.35
N GLU A 202 -15.98 -11.54 3.10
CA GLU A 202 -15.81 -12.49 4.20
C GLU A 202 -15.15 -13.78 3.69
N ASP A 203 -14.09 -14.22 4.37
CA ASP A 203 -13.47 -15.50 4.09
C ASP A 203 -14.42 -16.61 4.58
N SER A 204 -15.29 -17.06 3.67
CA SER A 204 -16.24 -18.14 3.92
C SER A 204 -15.57 -19.41 4.46
N LYS A 205 -14.29 -19.64 4.12
CA LYS A 205 -13.51 -20.75 4.65
C LYS A 205 -13.13 -20.50 6.12
N ALA A 206 -12.67 -19.30 6.47
CA ALA A 206 -12.38 -18.96 7.86
C ALA A 206 -13.65 -19.03 8.73
N ILE A 207 -14.81 -18.58 8.23
CA ILE A 207 -16.09 -18.72 8.93
C ILE A 207 -16.42 -20.20 9.14
N ALA A 208 -16.33 -21.02 8.09
CA ALA A 208 -16.58 -22.46 8.20
C ALA A 208 -15.62 -23.15 9.19
N GLU A 209 -14.34 -22.77 9.20
CA GLU A 209 -13.35 -23.28 10.14
C GLU A 209 -13.64 -22.86 11.59
N THR A 210 -14.05 -21.61 11.83
CA THR A 210 -14.47 -21.15 13.16
C THR A 210 -15.72 -21.90 13.65
N MET A 211 -16.68 -22.15 12.75
CA MET A 211 -17.87 -22.93 13.08
C MET A 211 -17.53 -24.39 13.40
N ASN A 212 -16.62 -25.00 12.64
CA ASN A 212 -16.19 -26.37 12.86
C ASN A 212 -15.41 -26.51 14.18
N THR A 213 -14.47 -25.60 14.46
CA THR A 213 -13.72 -25.59 15.72
C THR A 213 -14.61 -25.32 16.94
N ALA A 214 -15.62 -24.47 16.80
CA ALA A 214 -16.64 -24.27 17.84
C ALA A 214 -17.47 -25.54 18.08
N ALA A 215 -17.90 -26.23 17.02
CA ALA A 215 -18.62 -27.49 17.13
C ALA A 215 -17.78 -28.58 17.81
N ASP A 216 -16.51 -28.73 17.42
CA ASP A 216 -15.55 -29.65 18.04
C ASP A 216 -15.32 -29.34 19.53
N ALA A 217 -15.19 -28.05 19.87
CA ALA A 217 -15.04 -27.64 21.26
C ALA A 217 -16.27 -28.00 22.09
N ILE A 218 -17.48 -27.72 21.59
CA ILE A 218 -18.74 -28.08 22.26
C ILE A 218 -18.81 -29.60 22.45
N GLY A 219 -18.51 -30.40 21.43
CA GLY A 219 -18.48 -31.86 21.53
C GLY A 219 -17.49 -32.38 22.58
N LYS A 220 -16.32 -31.76 22.71
CA LYS A 220 -15.34 -32.08 23.76
C LYS A 220 -15.87 -31.75 25.15
N TRP A 221 -16.50 -30.58 25.33
CA TRP A 221 -17.10 -30.19 26.61
C TRP A 221 -18.24 -31.12 27.03
N VAL A 222 -19.10 -31.53 26.09
CA VAL A 222 -20.17 -32.50 26.36
C VAL A 222 -19.59 -33.84 26.84
N THR A 223 -18.52 -34.31 26.19
CA THR A 223 -17.84 -35.56 26.57
C THR A 223 -17.23 -35.48 27.97
N ILE A 224 -16.57 -34.37 28.31
CA ILE A 224 -15.94 -34.16 29.63
C ILE A 224 -16.99 -34.04 30.75
N MET A 225 -18.12 -33.41 30.45
CA MET A 225 -19.18 -33.15 31.44
C MET A 225 -20.14 -34.34 31.59
N ALA A 226 -20.04 -35.38 30.76
CA ALA A 226 -20.91 -36.56 30.82
C ALA A 226 -20.88 -37.31 32.17
N SER A 227 -19.76 -37.22 32.91
CA SER A 227 -19.60 -37.85 34.23
C SER A 227 -19.82 -36.89 35.41
N LYS A 228 -20.17 -35.63 35.15
CA LYS A 228 -20.37 -34.58 36.16
C LYS A 228 -21.87 -34.25 36.32
N PRO A 229 -22.27 -33.66 37.46
CA PRO A 229 -23.67 -33.29 37.71
C PRO A 229 -24.16 -32.11 36.84
N GLU A 230 -23.26 -31.34 36.25
CA GLU A 230 -23.60 -30.21 35.37
C GLU A 230 -23.54 -30.62 33.89
N ARG A 231 -24.49 -30.15 33.08
CA ARG A 231 -24.56 -30.45 31.63
C ARG A 231 -24.34 -29.17 30.82
N VAL A 232 -23.76 -29.33 29.64
CA VAL A 232 -23.55 -28.24 28.68
C VAL A 232 -24.85 -27.98 27.92
N ASP A 233 -25.29 -26.73 27.87
CA ASP A 233 -26.41 -26.32 27.01
C ASP A 233 -25.90 -26.07 25.58
N GLU A 234 -25.98 -27.10 24.75
CA GLU A 234 -25.60 -27.08 23.34
C GLU A 234 -26.41 -26.06 22.54
N ALA A 235 -27.69 -25.88 22.89
CA ALA A 235 -28.59 -24.99 22.16
C ALA A 235 -28.31 -23.52 22.44
N ALA A 236 -27.98 -23.16 23.69
CA ALA A 236 -27.54 -21.81 24.03
C ALA A 236 -26.17 -21.48 23.41
N MET A 237 -25.24 -22.44 23.39
CA MET A 237 -23.92 -22.26 22.78
C MET A 237 -23.98 -22.13 21.25
N ALA A 238 -24.77 -22.95 20.57
CA ALA A 238 -24.97 -22.83 19.12
C ALA A 238 -25.58 -21.47 18.72
N ARG A 239 -26.56 -20.97 19.49
CA ARG A 239 -27.15 -19.63 19.26
C ARG A 239 -26.15 -18.50 19.49
N ARG A 240 -25.19 -18.67 20.39
CA ARG A 240 -24.11 -17.68 20.62
C ARG A 240 -23.20 -17.52 19.40
N PHE A 241 -23.04 -18.58 18.60
CA PHE A 241 -22.32 -18.55 17.33
C PHE A 241 -23.22 -18.18 16.13
N GLY A 242 -24.45 -17.70 16.37
CA GLY A 242 -25.37 -17.25 15.32
C GLY A 242 -26.08 -18.38 14.57
N ILE A 243 -26.00 -19.63 15.05
CA ILE A 243 -26.65 -20.78 14.40
C ILE A 243 -28.14 -20.77 14.72
N ALA A 244 -28.96 -20.67 13.67
CA ALA A 244 -30.41 -20.79 13.79
C ALA A 244 -30.81 -22.25 14.02
N LEU A 245 -31.21 -22.59 15.25
CA LEU A 245 -31.71 -23.90 15.61
C LEU A 245 -33.23 -23.94 15.44
N VAL A 246 -33.72 -24.85 14.60
CA VAL A 246 -35.15 -25.16 14.48
C VAL A 246 -35.43 -26.41 15.33
N SER A 247 -36.43 -26.34 16.21
CA SER A 247 -36.83 -27.53 16.96
C SER A 247 -37.52 -28.53 16.03
N SER A 248 -37.15 -29.81 16.11
CA SER A 248 -37.85 -30.90 15.41
C SER A 248 -39.17 -31.29 16.08
N ASN A 249 -39.50 -30.69 17.24
CA ASN A 249 -40.71 -30.94 18.01
C ASN A 249 -41.49 -29.62 18.21
N PRO A 250 -42.78 -29.55 17.85
CA PRO A 250 -43.54 -28.29 17.86
C PRO A 250 -44.03 -27.81 19.24
N GLU A 251 -43.78 -28.54 20.33
CA GLU A 251 -44.35 -28.25 21.67
C GLU A 251 -43.39 -27.65 22.71
N THR A 252 -42.13 -27.39 22.39
CA THR A 252 -41.23 -26.74 23.35
C THR A 252 -41.43 -25.23 23.36
N PRO A 253 -41.87 -24.60 24.47
CA PRO A 253 -41.97 -23.15 24.56
C PRO A 253 -40.58 -22.51 24.39
N PRO A 254 -40.48 -21.35 23.73
CA PRO A 254 -39.21 -20.68 23.52
C PRO A 254 -38.56 -20.38 24.88
N PRO A 255 -37.29 -20.77 25.11
CA PRO A 255 -36.63 -20.46 26.38
C PRO A 255 -36.47 -18.94 26.53
N THR A 256 -36.77 -18.44 27.73
CA THR A 256 -36.62 -17.05 28.12
C THR A 256 -35.23 -16.52 27.74
N ARG A 257 -35.19 -15.46 26.93
CA ARG A 257 -33.97 -14.72 26.61
C ARG A 257 -33.35 -14.15 27.90
N THR A 258 -32.42 -14.87 28.52
CA THR A 258 -31.50 -14.26 29.48
C THR A 258 -30.50 -13.44 28.68
N ILE A 259 -30.75 -12.12 28.59
CA ILE A 259 -29.82 -11.16 28.01
C ILE A 259 -28.61 -11.08 28.95
N MET A 260 -27.61 -11.92 28.71
CA MET A 260 -26.26 -11.70 29.24
C MET A 260 -25.64 -10.58 28.40
N TYR A 261 -25.42 -9.42 29.02
CA TYR A 261 -24.75 -8.28 28.42
C TYR A 261 -23.35 -8.68 27.94
N ASN A 262 -23.17 -8.83 26.63
CA ASN A 262 -21.86 -8.99 26.03
C ASN A 262 -21.32 -7.58 25.74
N ARG A 263 -20.26 -7.18 26.45
CA ARG A 263 -19.80 -5.78 26.58
C ARG A 263 -19.21 -5.15 25.29
N HIS A 264 -19.34 -5.77 24.11
CA HIS A 264 -18.61 -5.36 22.90
C HIS A 264 -19.44 -5.18 21.62
N VAL A 265 -20.77 -5.12 21.71
CA VAL A 265 -21.59 -4.72 20.54
C VAL A 265 -22.15 -3.33 20.80
N ARG A 266 -21.53 -2.28 20.23
CA ARG A 266 -22.15 -0.95 20.14
C ARG A 266 -23.26 -1.03 19.09
N ILE A 267 -24.47 -1.34 19.53
CA ILE A 267 -25.67 -1.05 18.75
C ILE A 267 -25.99 0.42 19.01
N HIS A 268 -25.71 1.29 18.04
CA HIS A 268 -26.27 2.65 18.06
C HIS A 268 -27.78 2.54 17.86
N ARG A 269 -28.52 2.64 18.96
CA ARG A 269 -29.96 2.89 18.94
C ARG A 269 -30.14 4.37 18.65
N LEU A 270 -30.63 4.71 17.46
CA LEU A 270 -31.26 6.00 17.21
C LEU A 270 -32.56 6.03 18.00
N ALA A 271 -32.63 6.92 18.99
CA ALA A 271 -33.88 7.26 19.67
C ALA A 271 -34.62 8.29 18.80
N ALA A 272 -35.93 8.07 18.68
CA ALA A 272 -36.88 9.01 18.11
C ALA A 272 -36.99 10.30 18.95
#